data_AF-A0A096B3I6-F1
#
_entry.id   AF-A0A096B3I6-F1
#
_cell.length_a   1.000
_cell.length_b   1.000
_cell.length_c   1.000
_cell.angle_alpha   90.00
_cell.angle_beta   90.00
_cell.angle_gamma   90.00
#
_symmetry.space_group_name_H-M   'P 1'
#
loop_
_entity.id
_entity.type
_entity.pdbx_description
1 polymer ?
#
loop_
_entity_poly.entity_id
_entity_poly.type
_entity_poly.pdbx_seq_one_letter_code
_entity_poly.pdbx_strand_id
1 'polypeptide(L)' 'MGRKFQLPSIPETTPKNIRFPNEIIQQVDEVIQGTNVTFSRFVIEATRVALENMKEDGEDGE' A
#
# COMPACT_ATOMS: atom_id res chain seq x y z
N MET A 1 7.39 -36.32 15.29
CA MET A 1 7.44 -34.87 15.59
C MET A 1 6.62 -34.14 14.53
N GLY A 2 5.34 -33.83 14.81
CA GLY A 2 4.47 -33.16 13.85
C GLY A 2 4.86 -31.69 13.71
N ARG A 3 4.98 -31.19 12.46
CA ARG A 3 5.19 -29.75 12.21
C ARG A 3 4.00 -28.99 12.81
N LYS A 4 4.28 -28.01 13.68
CA LYS A 4 3.24 -27.14 14.23
C LYS A 4 2.65 -26.33 13.07
N PHE A 5 1.36 -26.52 12.82
CA PHE A 5 0.59 -25.65 11.94
C PHE A 5 0.57 -24.26 12.58
N GLN A 6 1.27 -23.30 11.96
CA GLN A 6 1.19 -21.90 12.36
C GLN A 6 0.13 -21.24 11.47
N LEU A 7 -0.91 -20.71 12.11
CA LEU A 7 -1.88 -19.86 11.42
C LEU A 7 -1.14 -18.67 10.80
N PRO A 8 -1.49 -18.24 9.58
CA PRO A 8 -0.89 -17.05 8.98
C PRO A 8 -1.16 -15.85 9.89
N SER A 9 -0.10 -15.28 10.45
CA SER A 9 -0.18 -14.06 11.25
C SER A 9 -0.39 -12.90 10.28
N ILE A 10 -1.65 -12.54 10.07
CA ILE A 10 -1.99 -11.29 9.39
C ILE A 10 -1.34 -10.14 10.18
N PRO A 11 -0.55 -9.27 9.53
CA PRO A 11 0.06 -8.14 10.23
C PRO A 11 -1.03 -7.23 10.79
N GLU A 12 -0.77 -6.65 11.97
CA GLU A 12 -1.69 -5.71 12.61
C GLU A 12 -1.84 -4.46 11.73
N THR A 13 -3.08 -4.03 11.48
CA THR A 13 -3.39 -2.83 10.70
C THR A 13 -4.16 -1.83 11.54
N THR A 14 -3.78 -0.55 11.50
CA THR A 14 -4.53 0.53 12.14
C THR A 14 -5.17 1.43 11.08
N PRO A 15 -6.49 1.68 11.11
CA PRO A 15 -7.12 2.59 10.17
C PRO A 15 -6.69 4.03 10.42
N LYS A 16 -6.38 4.77 9.35
CA LYS A 16 -6.10 6.21 9.37
C LYS A 16 -7.07 6.92 8.44
N ASN A 17 -7.70 7.99 8.92
CA ASN A 17 -8.59 8.83 8.11
C ASN A 17 -7.80 10.01 7.56
N ILE A 18 -7.78 10.15 6.23
CA ILE A 18 -7.11 11.24 5.52
C ILE A 18 -8.00 11.75 4.39
N ARG A 19 -7.81 13.00 3.97
CA ARG A 19 -8.53 13.61 2.84
C ARG A 19 -7.64 13.61 1.61
N PHE A 20 -8.21 13.23 0.47
CA PHE A 20 -7.60 13.38 -0.84
C PHE A 20 -8.32 14.49 -1.62
N PRO A 21 -7.61 15.26 -2.46
CA PRO A 21 -8.26 16.11 -3.46
C PRO A 21 -9.14 15.27 -4.39
N ASN A 22 -10.31 15.79 -4.78
CA ASN A 22 -11.26 15.07 -5.63
C ASN A 22 -10.64 14.67 -6.97
N GLU A 23 -9.81 15.54 -7.55
CA GLU A 23 -9.11 15.28 -8.81
C GLU A 23 -8.19 14.05 -8.72
N ILE A 24 -7.57 13.81 -7.56
CA ILE A 24 -6.72 12.63 -7.34
C ILE A 24 -7.59 11.38 -7.18
N ILE A 25 -8.71 11.48 -6.46
CA ILE A 25 -9.64 10.35 -6.30
C ILE A 25 -10.13 9.88 -7.68
N GLN A 26 -10.54 10.82 -8.53
CA GLN A 26 -11.02 10.51 -9.88
C GLN A 26 -9.94 9.82 -10.72
N GLN A 27 -8.72 10.35 -10.72
CA GLN A 27 -7.61 9.74 -11.47
C GLN A 27 -7.31 8.32 -11.00
N VAL A 28 -7.33 8.06 -9.69
CA VAL A 28 -7.12 6.71 -9.17
C VAL A 28 -8.26 5.78 -9.58
N ASP A 29 -9.51 6.25 -9.48
CA ASP A 29 -10.70 5.47 -9.85
C ASP A 29 -10.66 5.07 -11.34
N GLU A 30 -10.30 6.00 -12.23
CA GLU A 30 -10.11 5.75 -13.65
C GLU A 30 -9.02 4.71 -13.93
N VAL A 31 -7.89 4.76 -13.22
CA VAL A 31 -6.77 3.82 -13.38
C VAL A 31 -7.13 2.41 -12.91
N ILE A 32 -7.87 2.29 -11.80
CA ILE A 32 -8.27 0.98 -11.27
C ILE A 32 -9.58 0.47 -11.90
N GLN A 33 -10.25 1.27 -12.73
CA GLN A 33 -11.49 0.89 -13.39
C GLN A 33 -11.29 -0.36 -14.27
N GLY A 34 -12.15 -1.37 -14.07
CA GLY A 34 -12.04 -2.65 -14.77
C GLY A 34 -10.94 -3.58 -14.25
N THR A 35 -10.23 -3.18 -13.19
CA THR A 35 -9.30 -4.06 -12.45
C THR A 35 -9.98 -4.63 -11.20
N ASN A 36 -9.34 -5.62 -10.57
CA ASN A 36 -9.78 -6.19 -9.29
C ASN A 36 -9.09 -5.51 -8.08
N VAL A 37 -8.61 -4.27 -8.24
CA VAL A 37 -7.87 -3.52 -7.22
C VAL A 37 -8.81 -2.50 -6.55
N THR A 38 -8.78 -2.43 -5.22
CA THR A 38 -9.53 -1.41 -4.47
C THR A 38 -8.70 -0.15 -4.28
N PHE A 39 -9.36 1.00 -4.09
CA PHE A 39 -8.70 2.27 -3.80
C PHE A 39 -7.72 2.15 -2.62
N SER A 40 -8.12 1.51 -1.52
CA SER A 40 -7.25 1.29 -0.37
C SER A 40 -6.02 0.46 -0.73
N ARG A 41 -6.17 -0.57 -1.57
CA ARG A 41 -5.02 -1.38 -2.00
C ARG A 41 -4.06 -0.57 -2.86
N PHE A 42 -4.59 0.21 -3.80
CA PHE A 42 -3.80 1.12 -4.61
C PHE A 42 -2.98 2.10 -3.74
N VAL A 43 -3.63 2.76 -2.79
CA VAL A 43 -2.95 3.71 -1.88
C VAL A 43 -1.88 3.03 -1.04
N ILE A 44 -2.12 1.81 -0.53
CA ILE A 44 -1.14 1.06 0.25
C ILE A 44 0.10 0.74 -0.59
N GLU A 45 -0.07 0.23 -1.82
CA GLU A 45 1.05 -0.09 -2.70
C GLU A 45 1.80 1.18 -3.15
N ALA A 46 1.09 2.24 -3.53
CA ALA A 46 1.70 3.52 -3.90
C ALA A 46 2.53 4.10 -2.74
N THR A 47 2.02 3.99 -1.50
CA THR A 47 2.76 4.42 -0.30
C THR A 47 4.00 3.57 -0.06
N ARG A 48 3.92 2.25 -0.27
CA ARG A 48 5.10 1.35 -0.17
C ARG A 48 6.17 1.72 -1.17
N VAL A 49 5.82 1.89 -2.44
CA VAL A 49 6.75 2.28 -3.50
C VAL A 49 7.37 3.65 -3.22
N ALA A 50 6.57 4.63 -2.78
CA ALA A 50 7.10 5.94 -2.41
C ALA A 50 8.10 5.86 -1.24
N LEU A 51 7.82 5.04 -0.22
CA LEU A 51 8.74 4.83 0.91
C LEU A 51 10.00 4.06 0.51
N GLU A 52 9.90 3.11 -0.41
CA GLU A 52 11.05 2.36 -0.95
C GLU A 52 11.97 3.29 -1.75
N ASN A 53 11.40 4.06 -2.69
CA ASN A 53 12.13 5.07 -3.45
C ASN A 53 12.86 6.08 -2.53
N MET A 54 12.22 6.53 -1.45
CA MET A 54 12.84 7.45 -0.48
C MET A 54 14.01 6.82 0.30
N LYS A 55 14.01 5.49 0.48
CA LYS A 55 15.11 4.77 1.13
C LYS A 55 16.26 4.53 0.16
N GLU A 56 15.95 4.13 -1.07
CA GLU A 56 16.95 3.98 -2.13
C GLU A 56 17.69 5.31 -2.38
N ASP A 57 16.97 6.44 -2.42
CA ASP A 57 17.58 7.78 -2.57
C ASP A 57 18.42 8.20 -1.34
N GLY A 58 18.20 7.56 -0.18
CA GLY A 58 18.95 7.79 1.06
C GLY A 58 20.17 6.88 1.25
N GLU A 59 20.30 5.79 0.47
CA GLU A 59 21.43 4.85 0.53
C GLU A 59 22.59 5.23 -0.43
N ASP A 60 22.37 6.16 -1.36
CA ASP A 60 23.42 6.79 -2.21
C ASP A 60 23.96 8.11 -1.63
N GLY A 61 23.61 8.42 -0.37
CA GLY A 61 23.84 9.72 0.27
C GLY A 61 24.68 9.74 1.55
N GLU A 62 25.39 8.66 1.91
CA GLU A 62 26.38 8.67 3.00
C GLU A 62 27.63 7.84 2.69
#